data_AF-A0A352QSD0-F1
#
_entry.id   AF-A0A352QSD0-F1
#
_cell.length_a   1.000
_cell.length_b   1.000
_cell.length_c   1.000
_cell.angle_alpha   90.00
_cell.angle_beta   90.00
_cell.angle_gamma   90.00
#
_symmetry.space_group_name_H-M   'P 1'
#
loop_
_entity.id
_entity.type
_entity.pdbx_description
1 polymer ?
#
loop_
_entity_poly.entity_id
_entity_poly.type
_entity_poly.pdbx_seq_one_letter_code
_entity_poly.pdbx_strand_id
1 'polypeptide(L)'
;ASREFFGAPAMYMGEGGTIPFMGMLGEKFPGAQFMITGVLGPHSNAHGPNEFLHIPTGKRVTSAVAKVISEHYQASEKGLTRGVAAQAGHAQFGDHGCC
;
A
#
# COMPACT_ATOMS: atom_id res chain seq x y z
N ALA A 1 -0.46 11.58 9.71
CA ALA A 1 -1.69 10.90 9.25
C ALA A 1 -2.40 10.05 10.32
N SER A 2 -1.86 8.89 10.75
CA SER A 2 -2.61 7.95 11.63
C SER A 2 -3.10 8.56 12.95
N ARG A 3 -2.24 9.30 13.67
CA ARG A 3 -2.62 9.99 14.91
C ARG A 3 -3.81 10.95 14.72
N GLU A 4 -3.90 11.59 13.56
CA GLU A 4 -4.93 12.58 13.24
C GLU A 4 -6.27 11.93 12.90
N PHE A 5 -6.28 10.88 12.07
CA PHE A 5 -7.53 10.28 11.59
C PHE A 5 -7.98 9.05 12.41
N PHE A 6 -7.07 8.42 13.16
CA PHE A 6 -7.33 7.24 13.98
C PHE A 6 -7.03 7.43 15.48
N GLY A 7 -6.38 8.53 15.89
CA GLY A 7 -5.99 8.74 17.30
C GLY A 7 -4.81 7.89 17.79
N ALA A 8 -4.30 6.98 16.95
CA ALA A 8 -3.31 5.96 17.29
C ALA A 8 -2.07 6.06 16.37
N PRO A 9 -0.89 5.59 16.81
CA PRO A 9 0.27 5.49 15.93
C PRO A 9 -0.02 4.51 14.78
N ALA A 10 0.72 4.64 13.67
CA ALA A 10 0.61 3.68 12.58
C ALA A 10 1.09 2.29 13.04
N MET A 11 0.44 1.25 12.55
CA MET A 11 0.86 -0.15 12.73
C MET A 11 1.50 -0.66 11.44
N TYR A 12 2.50 -1.52 11.59
CA TYR A 12 3.16 -2.22 10.50
C TYR A 12 2.92 -3.72 10.68
N MET A 13 2.43 -4.36 9.62
CA MET A 13 2.11 -5.78 9.62
C MET A 13 2.40 -6.38 8.24
N GLY A 14 2.68 -7.68 8.21
CA GLY A 14 2.62 -8.44 6.96
C GLY A 14 1.17 -8.68 6.55
N GLU A 15 0.96 -8.89 5.25
CA GLU A 15 -0.31 -9.33 4.69
C GLU A 15 -0.18 -10.79 4.26
N GLY A 16 -1.12 -11.64 4.66
CA GLY A 16 -1.07 -13.08 4.35
C GLY A 16 -1.47 -13.40 2.90
N GLY A 17 -2.23 -12.51 2.26
CA GLY A 17 -2.60 -12.63 0.85
C GLY A 17 -1.49 -12.21 -0.12
N THR A 18 -1.71 -12.45 -1.42
CA THR A 18 -0.76 -12.08 -2.48
C THR A 18 -1.28 -10.91 -3.30
N ILE A 19 -0.42 -9.91 -3.53
CA ILE A 19 -0.63 -8.84 -4.50
C ILE A 19 0.54 -8.89 -5.51
N PRO A 20 0.48 -9.74 -6.56
CA PRO A 20 1.63 -10.02 -7.42
C PRO A 20 2.26 -8.77 -8.05
N PHE A 21 1.44 -7.76 -8.33
CA PHE A 21 1.89 -6.49 -8.89
C PHE A 21 2.89 -5.76 -7.98
N MET A 22 2.80 -5.92 -6.65
CA MET A 22 3.74 -5.26 -5.73
C MET A 22 5.15 -5.84 -5.83
N GLY A 23 5.28 -7.16 -6.06
CA GLY A 23 6.59 -7.78 -6.31
C GLY A 23 7.24 -7.23 -7.58
N MET A 24 6.48 -7.17 -8.67
CA MET A 24 6.96 -6.60 -9.94
C MET A 24 7.34 -5.12 -9.83
N LEU A 25 6.59 -4.32 -9.05
CA LEU A 25 6.95 -2.91 -8.80
C LEU A 25 8.22 -2.79 -7.96
N GLY A 26 8.41 -3.65 -6.95
CA GLY A 26 9.62 -3.67 -6.13
C GLY A 26 10.86 -3.99 -6.96
N GLU A 27 10.77 -4.95 -7.89
CA GLU A 27 11.86 -5.29 -8.81
C GLU A 27 12.15 -4.16 -9.81
N LYS A 28 11.09 -3.60 -10.41
CA LYS A 28 11.23 -2.56 -11.44
C LYS A 28 11.66 -1.21 -10.86
N PHE A 29 11.27 -0.88 -9.64
CA PHE A 29 11.52 0.41 -9.00
C PHE A 29 12.07 0.22 -7.57
N PRO A 30 13.29 -0.32 -7.40
CA PRO A 30 13.78 -0.73 -6.08
C PRO A 30 14.04 0.42 -5.11
N GLY A 31 14.12 1.66 -5.58
CA GLY A 31 14.20 2.84 -4.73
C GLY A 31 12.85 3.48 -4.40
N ALA A 32 11.73 2.90 -4.86
CA ALA A 32 10.40 3.41 -4.57
C ALA A 32 9.99 3.07 -3.13
N GLN A 33 9.36 4.04 -2.48
CA GLN A 33 8.71 3.83 -1.20
C GLN A 33 7.27 3.39 -1.45
N PHE A 34 6.77 2.47 -0.62
CA PHE A 34 5.42 1.94 -0.75
C PHE A 34 4.60 2.24 0.51
N MET A 35 3.35 2.65 0.29
CA MET A 35 2.30 2.69 1.30
C MET A 35 1.22 1.69 0.88
N ILE A 36 1.37 0.44 1.30
CA ILE A 36 0.38 -0.61 1.07
C ILE A 36 -0.55 -0.60 2.29
N THR A 37 -1.83 -0.33 2.07
CA THR A 37 -2.84 -0.23 3.13
C THR A 37 -4.22 -0.61 2.60
N GLY A 38 -5.20 -0.77 3.48
CA GLY A 38 -6.53 -1.19 3.09
C GLY A 38 -7.53 -1.20 4.24
N VAL A 39 -8.64 -1.88 4.01
CA VAL A 39 -9.84 -1.87 4.88
C VAL A 39 -10.31 -3.28 5.25
N LEU A 40 -9.52 -4.31 4.93
CA LEU A 40 -9.85 -5.71 5.19
C LEU A 40 -9.59 -6.10 6.65
N GLY A 41 -10.31 -5.44 7.56
CA GLY A 41 -10.26 -5.72 8.98
C GLY A 41 -11.05 -6.97 9.38
N PRO A 42 -11.12 -7.28 10.69
CA PRO A 42 -11.90 -8.41 11.19
C PRO A 42 -13.31 -8.45 10.63
N HIS A 43 -13.74 -9.64 10.18
CA HIS A 43 -15.06 -9.92 9.59
C HIS A 43 -15.38 -9.24 8.25
N SER A 44 -14.46 -8.46 7.67
CA SER A 44 -14.68 -7.85 6.34
C SER A 44 -14.95 -8.89 5.24
N ASN A 45 -14.47 -10.13 5.41
CA ASN A 45 -14.79 -11.31 4.61
C ASN A 45 -14.57 -11.13 3.11
N ALA A 46 -13.47 -10.47 2.70
CA ALA A 46 -13.09 -10.45 1.28
C ALA A 46 -13.09 -11.88 0.71
N HIS A 47 -13.78 -12.08 -0.42
CA HIS A 47 -13.98 -13.38 -1.06
C HIS A 47 -14.85 -14.40 -0.30
N GLY A 48 -15.57 -13.97 0.74
CA GLY A 48 -16.47 -14.80 1.53
C GLY A 48 -17.91 -14.26 1.56
N PRO A 49 -18.87 -15.03 2.13
CA PRO A 49 -20.21 -14.52 2.36
C PRO A 49 -20.20 -13.37 3.37
N ASN A 50 -21.16 -12.46 3.22
CA ASN A 50 -21.28 -11.25 4.05
C ASN A 50 -20.05 -10.34 3.97
N GLU A 51 -19.39 -10.26 2.82
CA GLU A 51 -18.35 -9.27 2.53
C GLU A 51 -18.90 -7.85 2.74
N PHE A 52 -18.14 -7.00 3.45
CA PHE A 52 -18.57 -5.62 3.68
C PHE A 52 -17.40 -4.64 3.82
N LEU A 53 -17.73 -3.36 3.64
CA LEU A 53 -16.84 -2.24 3.89
C LEU A 53 -17.22 -1.50 5.18
N HIS A 54 -16.31 -1.41 6.14
CA HIS A 54 -16.52 -0.56 7.31
C HIS A 54 -16.35 0.92 6.95
N ILE A 55 -17.48 1.61 6.71
CA ILE A 55 -17.50 3.01 6.21
C ILE A 55 -16.65 3.98 7.04
N PRO A 56 -16.69 3.98 8.39
CA PRO A 56 -15.83 4.86 9.18
C PRO A 56 -14.33 4.61 8.93
N THR A 57 -13.91 3.35 8.79
CA THR A 57 -12.51 3.01 8.47
C THR A 57 -12.16 3.45 7.07
N GLY A 58 -13.03 3.19 6.09
CA GLY A 58 -12.85 3.64 4.71
C GLY A 58 -12.57 5.14 4.62
N LYS A 59 -13.41 5.97 5.26
CA LYS A 59 -13.20 7.43 5.33
C LYS A 59 -11.84 7.80 5.94
N ARG A 60 -11.46 7.18 7.06
CA ARG A 60 -10.20 7.48 7.75
C ARG A 60 -8.97 7.06 6.95
N VAL A 61 -9.00 5.89 6.30
CA VAL A 61 -7.91 5.43 5.41
C VAL A 61 -7.78 6.38 4.22
N THR A 62 -8.89 6.76 3.57
CA THR A 62 -8.87 7.73 2.47
C THR A 62 -8.28 9.07 2.90
N SER A 63 -8.69 9.62 4.05
CA SER A 63 -8.11 10.86 4.58
C SER A 63 -6.62 10.73 4.90
N ALA A 64 -6.20 9.59 5.46
CA ALA A 64 -4.79 9.31 5.75
C ALA A 64 -3.94 9.27 4.47
N VAL A 65 -4.43 8.60 3.42
CA VAL A 65 -3.76 8.55 2.10
C VAL A 65 -3.66 9.94 1.49
N ALA A 66 -4.76 10.71 1.47
CA ALA A 66 -4.75 12.08 0.94
C ALA A 66 -3.73 12.97 1.66
N LYS A 67 -3.64 12.85 3.00
CA LYS A 67 -2.65 13.58 3.78
C LYS A 67 -1.22 13.14 3.48
N VAL A 68 -0.96 11.83 3.36
CA VAL A 68 0.38 11.32 2.99
C VAL A 68 0.79 11.83 1.61
N ILE A 69 -0.11 11.82 0.63
CA ILE A 69 0.17 12.37 -0.72
C ILE A 69 0.50 13.86 -0.63
N SER A 70 -0.31 14.64 0.10
CA SER A 70 -0.07 16.07 0.27
C SER A 70 1.27 16.35 0.96
N GLU A 71 1.60 15.63 2.04
CA GLU A 71 2.86 15.79 2.77
C GLU A 71 4.06 15.32 1.94
N HIS A 72 3.90 14.26 1.15
CA HIS A 72 4.92 13.77 0.24
C HIS A 72 5.25 14.79 -0.86
N TYR A 73 4.23 15.45 -1.43
CA TYR A 73 4.42 16.57 -2.35
C TYR A 73 5.16 17.73 -1.69
N GLN A 74 4.78 18.13 -0.48
CA GLN A 74 5.51 19.19 0.23
C GLN A 74 6.95 18.82 0.56
N ALA A 75 7.21 17.53 0.82
CA ALA A 75 8.56 17.02 1.01
C ALA A 75 9.36 17.01 -0.30
N SER A 76 8.71 16.73 -1.44
CA SER A 76 9.37 16.76 -2.75
C SER A 76 9.81 18.15 -3.15
N GLU A 77 8.98 19.17 -2.94
CA GLU A 77 9.33 20.57 -3.19
C GLU A 77 10.54 21.04 -2.34
N LYS A 78 10.77 20.39 -1.19
CA LYS A 78 11.92 20.65 -0.30
C LYS A 78 13.15 19.79 -0.62
N GLY A 79 13.08 18.93 -1.63
CA GLY A 79 14.15 17.98 -1.96
C GLY A 79 14.35 16.87 -0.93
N LEU A 80 13.36 16.62 -0.07
CA LEU A 80 13.41 15.57 0.96
C LEU A 80 12.97 14.19 0.44
N THR A 81 12.42 14.15 -0.77
CA THR A 81 12.10 12.90 -1.48
C THR A 81 13.04 12.74 -2.67
N ARG A 82 13.49 11.52 -2.92
CA ARG A 82 14.31 11.21 -4.09
C ARG A 82 13.44 10.62 -5.20
N GLY A 83 13.61 11.12 -6.42
CA GLY A 83 13.04 10.48 -7.61
C GLY A 83 13.64 9.08 -7.84
N VAL A 84 12.86 8.17 -8.39
CA VAL A 84 13.28 6.78 -8.63
C VAL A 84 13.27 6.49 -10.12
N ALA A 85 14.40 6.00 -10.65
CA ALA A 85 14.44 5.49 -12.01
C ALA A 85 13.97 4.03 -12.05
N ALA A 86 13.35 3.64 -13.16
CA ALA A 86 13.08 2.24 -13.45
C ALA A 86 14.41 1.49 -13.66
N GLN A 87 14.49 0.26 -13.17
CA GLN A 87 15.53 -0.70 -13.52
C GLN A 87 14.93 -1.79 -14.41
N ALA A 88 15.78 -2.44 -15.20
CA ALA A 88 15.38 -3.63 -15.94
C ALA A 88 15.00 -4.72 -14.93
N GLY A 89 13.72 -5.05 -14.87
CA GLY A 89 13.25 -6.21 -14.11
C GLY A 89 13.83 -7.48 -14.69
N HIS A 90 14.16 -8.45 -13.84
CA HIS A 90 14.52 -9.77 -14.32
C HIS A 90 13.20 -10.44 -14.74
N ALA A 91 12.89 -10.45 -16.04
CA ALA A 91 11.74 -11.17 -16.58
C ALA A 91 11.98 -12.68 -16.51
N GLN A 92 12.19 -13.21 -15.31
CA GLN A 92 12.15 -14.64 -15.02
C GLN A 92 10.74 -14.93 -14.49
N PHE A 93 9.74 -14.83 -15.38
CA PHE A 93 8.48 -15.50 -15.13
C PHE A 93 8.80 -16.99 -15.20
N GLY A 94 9.05 -17.60 -14.03
CA GLY A 94 9.29 -19.03 -13.95
C GLY A 94 8.14 -19.79 -14.61
N ASP A 95 8.45 -20.94 -15.20
CA ASP A 95 7.53 -21.83 -15.94
C ASP A 95 6.52 -22.55 -15.03
N HIS A 96 6.07 -21.89 -13.96
CA HIS A 96 5.20 -22.46 -12.96
C HIS A 96 3.75 -22.46 -13.46
N GLY A 97 3.45 -23.45 -14.29
CA GLY A 97 2.12 -23.99 -14.42
C GLY A 97 1.61 -24.54 -13.08
N CYS A 98 0.30 -24.45 -12.90
CA CYS A 98 -0.53 -25.18 -11.94
C CYS A 98 -0.02 -25.27 -10.49
N CYS A 99 -0.57 -24.41 -9.62
CA CYS A 99 -1.30 -24.77 -8.39
C CYS A 99 -2.03 -23.53 -7.88
#